data_AF-A0A183F0M3-F1
#
_entry.id   AF-A0A183F0M3-F1
#
_cell.length_a   1.000
_cell.length_b   1.000
_cell.length_c   1.000
_cell.angle_alpha   90.00
_cell.angle_beta   90.00
_cell.angle_gamma   90.00
#
_symmetry.space_group_name_H-M   'P 1'
#
loop_
_entity.id
_entity.type
_entity.pdbx_description
1 polymer ?
#
loop_
_entity_poly.entity_id
_entity_poly.type
_entity_poly.pdbx_seq_one_letter_code
_entity_poly.pdbx_strand_id
1 'polypeptide(L)' 'MEEPYLDGIAYNCVAPGKRFQPMDNLSGGEKTVAALALLFALHARSPSPFFILDEVDAALDNTNIGKVSAFL' A
#
# COMPACT_ATOMS: atom_id res chain seq x y z
N MET A 1 4.71 -21.79 -22.52
CA MET A 1 4.11 -20.45 -22.46
C MET A 1 3.70 -20.28 -21.01
N GLU A 2 4.12 -19.22 -20.34
CA GLU A 2 3.73 -19.01 -18.95
C GLU A 2 2.24 -18.59 -18.91
N GLU A 3 1.45 -19.24 -18.06
CA GLU A 3 0.01 -19.01 -17.92
C GLU A 3 -0.28 -18.31 -16.58
N PRO A 4 0.01 -17.00 -16.44
CA PRO A 4 0.03 -16.31 -15.16
C PRO A 4 -1.34 -16.21 -14.48
N TYR A 5 -2.43 -16.45 -15.22
CA TYR A 5 -3.79 -16.47 -14.69
C TYR A 5 -4.12 -17.75 -13.90
N LEU A 6 -3.25 -18.77 -13.95
CA LEU A 6 -3.38 -19.99 -13.14
C LEU A 6 -2.77 -19.84 -11.74
N ASP A 7 -1.96 -18.80 -11.52
CA ASP A 7 -1.21 -18.57 -10.28
C ASP A 7 -1.76 -17.39 -9.48
N GLY A 8 -1.35 -17.32 -8.21
CA GLY A 8 -1.63 -16.18 -7.35
C GLY A 8 -0.65 -15.02 -7.55
N ILE A 9 -1.02 -13.83 -7.08
CA ILE A 9 -0.14 -12.65 -7.08
C ILE A 9 0.50 -12.49 -5.71
N ALA A 10 1.83 -12.53 -5.66
CA ALA A 10 2.59 -12.23 -4.44
C ALA A 10 2.89 -10.72 -4.36
N TYR A 11 2.47 -10.08 -3.27
CA TYR A 11 2.78 -8.69 -2.97
C TYR A 11 3.74 -8.60 -1.79
N ASN A 12 4.89 -7.95 -2.02
CA ASN A 12 5.92 -7.76 -1.00
C ASN A 12 6.38 -6.29 -0.99
N CYS A 13 6.73 -5.78 0.17
CA CYS A 13 7.37 -4.47 0.30
C CYS A 13 8.49 -4.51 1.36
N VAL A 14 9.38 -3.53 1.29
CA VAL A 14 10.46 -3.33 2.28
C VAL A 14 10.23 -1.99 2.94
N ALA A 15 9.95 -2.01 4.25
CA ALA A 15 9.77 -0.79 5.01
C ALA A 15 11.10 -0.02 5.15
N PRO A 16 11.07 1.32 5.22
CA PRO A 16 12.28 2.13 5.36
C PRO A 16 13.12 1.70 6.57
N GLY A 17 14.40 1.44 6.33
CA GLY A 17 15.34 1.03 7.39
C GLY A 17 15.19 -0.41 7.89
N LYS A 18 14.28 -1.22 7.33
CA LYS A 18 14.15 -2.65 7.65
C LYS A 18 14.77 -3.55 6.58
N ARG A 19 15.13 -4.77 6.98
CA ARG A 19 15.47 -5.84 6.04
C ARG A 19 14.19 -6.42 5.43
N PHE A 20 14.34 -7.14 4.33
CA PHE A 20 13.24 -7.90 3.75
C PHE A 20 12.64 -8.86 4.79
N GLN A 21 11.32 -8.85 4.86
CA GLN A 21 10.54 -9.76 5.69
C GLN A 21 9.20 -10.03 5.01
N PRO A 22 8.56 -11.18 5.28
CA PRO A 22 7.22 -11.47 4.77
C PRO A 22 6.23 -10.36 5.16
N MET A 23 5.26 -10.10 4.28
CA MET A 23 4.25 -9.04 4.47
C MET A 23 3.54 -9.16 5.82
N ASP A 24 3.27 -10.39 6.28
CA ASP A 24 2.61 -10.67 7.56
C ASP A 24 3.37 -10.13 8.77
N ASN A 25 4.69 -10.00 8.67
CA ASN A 25 5.57 -9.51 9.75
C ASN A 25 5.74 -7.99 9.78
N LEU A 26 5.09 -7.26 8.86
CA LEU A 26 5.07 -5.80 8.88
C LEU A 26 4.11 -5.26 9.95
N SER A 27 4.39 -4.06 10.44
CA SER A 27 3.49 -3.36 11.36
C SER A 27 2.17 -2.98 10.68
N GLY A 28 1.13 -2.67 11.46
CA GLY A 28 -0.14 -2.19 10.92
C GLY A 28 0.03 -0.96 10.03
N GLY A 29 0.78 0.05 10.49
CA GLY A 29 1.05 1.26 9.69
C GLY A 29 1.84 0.99 8.41
N GLU A 30 2.81 0.08 8.45
CA GLU A 30 3.57 -0.32 7.24
C GLU A 30 2.66 -0.99 6.21
N LYS A 31 1.78 -1.89 6.67
CA LYS A 31 0.77 -2.53 5.82
C LYS A 31 -0.19 -1.49 5.23
N THR A 32 -0.63 -0.50 6.01
CA THR A 32 -1.52 0.58 5.55
C THR A 32 -0.85 1.43 4.47
N VAL A 33 0.40 1.87 4.67
CA VAL A 33 1.14 2.64 3.66
C VAL A 33 1.32 1.84 2.37
N ALA A 34 1.64 0.55 2.49
CA ALA A 34 1.79 -0.34 1.34
C ALA A 34 0.48 -0.51 0.55
N ALA A 35 -0.64 -0.69 1.25
CA ALA A 35 -1.97 -0.77 0.65
C ALA A 35 -2.37 0.53 -0.07
N LEU A 36 -2.13 1.69 0.54
CA LEU A 36 -2.37 3.00 -0.08
C LEU A 36 -1.52 3.18 -1.35
N ALA A 37 -0.24 2.82 -1.30
CA ALA A 37 0.64 2.88 -2.47
C ALA A 37 0.14 2.01 -3.62
N LEU A 38 -0.35 0.79 -3.33
CA LEU A 38 -0.95 -0.08 -4.33
C LEU A 38 -2.25 0.51 -4.91
N LEU A 39 -3.11 1.08 -4.06
CA LEU A 39 -4.35 1.74 -4.49
C LEU A 39 -4.05 2.92 -5.45
N PHE A 40 -3.07 3.75 -5.11
CA PHE A 40 -2.65 4.86 -5.96
C PHE A 40 -2.00 4.38 -7.27
N ALA A 41 -1.26 3.28 -7.26
CA ALA A 41 -0.73 2.69 -8.50
C ALA A 41 -1.86 2.20 -9.42
N LEU A 42 -2.91 1.58 -8.87
CA LEU A 42 -4.10 1.19 -9.63
C LEU A 42 -4.82 2.41 -10.20
N HIS A 43 -4.97 3.47 -9.40
CA HIS A 43 -5.56 4.72 -9.85
C HIS A 43 -4.76 5.35 -11.01
N ALA A 44 -3.44 5.39 -10.90
CA ALA A 44 -2.57 5.92 -11.95
C ALA A 44 -2.70 5.14 -13.27
N ARG A 45 -2.96 3.83 -13.20
CA ARG A 45 -3.20 2.99 -14.38
C ARG A 45 -4.60 3.13 -14.97
N SER A 46 -5.60 3.29 -14.11
CA SER A 46 -7.02 3.40 -14.44
C SER A 46 -7.71 4.38 -13.50
N PRO A 47 -7.76 5.68 -13.87
CA PRO A 47 -8.31 6.72 -13.00
C PRO A 47 -9.78 6.49 -12.68
N SER A 48 -10.10 6.53 -11.39
CA SER A 48 -11.46 6.53 -10.86
C SER A 48 -11.95 7.97 -10.66
N PRO A 49 -13.24 8.28 -10.85
CA PRO A 49 -13.74 9.64 -10.67
C PRO A 49 -13.68 10.16 -9.23
N PHE A 50 -13.62 9.27 -8.22
CA PHE A 50 -13.44 9.62 -6.81
C PHE A 50 -12.94 8.42 -5.99
N PHE A 51 -12.42 8.71 -4.79
CA PHE A 51 -12.16 7.74 -3.73
C PHE A 51 -12.85 8.14 -2.44
N ILE A 52 -13.24 7.14 -1.66
CA ILE A 52 -13.69 7.31 -0.28
C ILE A 52 -12.73 6.48 0.57
N LEU A 53 -12.04 7.14 1.48
CA LEU A 53 -11.10 6.55 2.42
C LEU A 53 -11.69 6.70 3.82
N ASP A 54 -11.86 5.60 4.52
CA ASP A 54 -12.42 5.57 5.88
C ASP A 54 -11.34 5.14 6.87
N GLU A 55 -11.18 5.93 7.94
CA GLU A 55 -10.21 5.71 9.05
C GLU A 55 -8.79 5.28 8.62
N VAL A 56 -8.30 5.74 7.46
CA VAL A 56 -6.97 5.36 6.93
C VAL A 56 -5.80 5.86 7.78
N ASP A 57 -6.07 6.83 8.65
CA ASP A 57 -5.13 7.40 9.61
C ASP A 57 -5.00 6.61 10.91
N ALA A 58 -5.96 5.73 11.24
CA ALA A 58 -5.99 4.99 12.51
C ALA A 58 -4.73 4.16 12.78
N ALA A 59 -4.08 3.66 11.72
CA ALA A 59 -2.86 2.88 11.80
C ALA A 59 -1.59 3.68 11.51
N LEU A 60 -1.70 4.97 11.18
CA LEU A 60 -0.58 5.82 10.77
C LEU A 60 -0.19 6.78 11.90
N ASP A 61 1.11 7.06 12.00
CA ASP A 61 1.60 8.16 12.83
C ASP A 61 1.41 9.51 12.11
N ASN A 62 1.49 10.61 12.87
CA ASN A 62 1.32 11.98 12.34
C ASN A 62 2.28 12.30 11.16
N THR A 63 3.46 11.68 11.13
CA THR A 63 4.45 11.92 10.07
C THR A 63 4.01 11.26 8.77
N ASN A 64 3.51 10.03 8.84
CA ASN A 64 3.03 9.29 7.68
C ASN A 64 1.67 9.82 7.19
N ILE A 65 0.79 10.26 8.09
CA ILE A 65 -0.43 10.99 7.72
C ILE A 65 -0.05 12.22 6.88
N GLY A 66 0.88 13.06 7.35
CA GLY A 66 1.30 14.25 6.61
C GLY A 66 1.88 13.94 5.23
N LYS A 67 2.63 12.84 5.09
CA LYS A 67 3.16 12.40 3.79
C LYS A 67 2.05 11.90 2.85
N VAL A 68 1.09 11.14 3.36
CA VAL A 68 -0.05 10.65 2.56
C VAL A 68 -0.93 11.82 2.12
N SER A 69 -1.25 12.75 3.04
CA SER A 69 -2.02 13.95 2.73
C SER A 69 -1.35 14.86 1.72
N ALA A 70 -0.01 14.92 1.68
CA ALA A 70 0.71 15.69 0.67
C ALA A 70 0.80 14.98 -0.69
N PHE A 71 0.57 13.66 -0.73
CA PHE A 71 0.56 12.88 -1.97
C PHE A 71 -0.82 12.87 -2.64
N LEU A 72 -1.89 12.91 -1.84
CA LEU A 72 -3.27 13.14 -2.27
C LEU A 72 -3.44 14.55 -2.85
#